data_AF-A0A6P0S342-F1
#
_entry.id   AF-A0A6P0S342-F1
#
_cell.length_a   1.000
_cell.length_b   1.000
_cell.length_c   1.000
_cell.angle_alpha   90.00
_cell.angle_beta   90.00
_cell.angle_gamma   90.00
#
_symmetry.space_group_name_H-M   'P 1'
#
loop_
_entity.id
_entity.type
_entity.pdbx_description
1 polymer ?
#
loop_
_entity_poly.entity_id
_entity_poly.type
_entity_poly.pdbx_seq_one_letter_code
_entity_poly.pdbx_strand_id
1 'polypeptide(L)' 'MGTLEDLERTVSQLSPEDLAAFRAWFAEFDGKMWDRQLEEDAAVGKLDKLAEQALQHLKERRCTDL' A
#
# COMPACT_ATOMS: atom_id res chain seq x y z
N MET A 1 3.44 -27.82 -7.74
CA MET A 1 4.53 -27.85 -6.76
C MET A 1 5.64 -26.96 -7.28
N GLY A 2 5.97 -25.78 -6.76
CA GLY A 2 5.27 -24.82 -5.92
C GLY A 2 5.68 -23.45 -6.51
N THR A 3 4.72 -22.64 -6.94
CA THR A 3 4.99 -21.37 -7.64
C THR A 3 5.60 -20.31 -6.73
N LEU A 4 5.36 -20.41 -5.41
CA LEU A 4 5.91 -19.49 -4.42
C LEU A 4 7.32 -19.88 -3.99
N GLU A 5 7.54 -21.16 -3.68
CA GLU A 5 8.86 -21.66 -3.23
C GLU A 5 9.94 -21.47 -4.30
N ASP A 6 9.59 -21.63 -5.58
CA ASP A 6 10.52 -21.38 -6.69
C ASP A 6 10.81 -19.88 -6.88
N LEU A 7 9.81 -19.02 -6.64
CA LEU A 7 9.99 -17.57 -6.62
C LEU A 7 10.91 -17.15 -5.48
N GLU A 8 10.70 -17.67 -4.26
CA GLU A 8 11.55 -17.40 -3.10
C GLU A 8 13.00 -17.81 -3.36
N ARG A 9 13.20 -18.98 -3.97
CA ARG A 9 14.55 -19.44 -4.35
C ARG A 9 15.17 -18.53 -5.40
N THR A 10 14.41 -18.13 -6.42
CA THR A 10 14.89 -17.24 -7.48
C THR A 10 15.27 -15.87 -6.91
N VAL A 11 14.42 -15.28 -6.07
CA VAL A 11 14.68 -13.99 -5.41
C VAL A 11 15.89 -14.08 -4.48
N SER A 12 16.07 -15.20 -3.77
CA SER A 12 17.23 -15.43 -2.90
C SER A 12 18.55 -15.57 -3.66
N GLN A 13 18.50 -15.91 -4.96
CA GLN A 13 19.67 -16.03 -5.83
C GLN A 13 19.98 -14.76 -6.63
N LEU A 14 19.15 -13.71 -6.53
CA LEU A 14 19.38 -12.46 -7.22
C LEU A 14 20.63 -11.76 -6.69
N SER A 15 21.31 -11.07 -7.60
CA SER A 15 22.38 -10.15 -7.24
C SER A 15 21.83 -8.98 -6.40
N PRO A 16 22.66 -8.27 -5.63
CA PRO A 16 22.21 -7.12 -4.84
C PRO A 16 21.56 -6.01 -5.70
N GLU A 17 22.03 -5.82 -6.92
CA GLU A 17 21.48 -4.87 -7.89
C GLU A 17 20.10 -5.30 -8.41
N ASP A 18 19.95 -6.57 -8.80
CA ASP A 18 18.66 -7.11 -9.25
C ASP A 18 17.65 -7.15 -8.11
N LEU A 19 18.09 -7.44 -6.88
CA LEU A 19 17.24 -7.42 -5.69
C LEU A 19 16.76 -5.99 -5.38
N ALA A 20 17.61 -4.98 -5.58
CA ALA A 20 17.23 -3.58 -5.42
C ALA A 20 16.19 -3.16 -6.48
N ALA A 21 16.41 -3.55 -7.74
CA ALA A 21 15.45 -3.30 -8.82
C ALA A 21 14.11 -4.02 -8.57
N PHE A 22 14.15 -5.28 -8.13
CA PHE A 22 12.97 -6.06 -7.75
C PHE A 22 12.19 -5.39 -6.62
N ARG A 23 12.88 -4.92 -5.56
CA ARG A 23 12.22 -4.21 -4.44
C ARG A 23 11.56 -2.92 -4.88
N ALA A 24 12.21 -2.14 -5.75
CA ALA A 24 11.63 -0.91 -6.28
C ALA A 24 10.35 -1.20 -7.07
N TRP A 25 10.41 -2.16 -8.00
CA TRP A 25 9.25 -2.59 -8.77
C TRP A 25 8.14 -3.17 -7.88
N PHE A 26 8.48 -3.98 -6.88
CA PHE A 26 7.52 -4.60 -5.98
C PHE A 26 6.79 -3.56 -5.13
N ALA A 27 7.48 -2.51 -4.68
CA ALA A 27 6.85 -1.40 -3.98
C ALA A 27 5.82 -0.65 -4.85
N GLU A 28 6.12 -0.45 -6.14
CA GLU A 28 5.15 0.13 -7.08
C GLU A 28 3.97 -0.81 -7.36
N PHE A 29 4.23 -2.11 -7.46
CA PHE A 29 3.18 -3.12 -7.67
C PHE A 29 2.24 -3.20 -6.46
N ASP A 30 2.80 -3.29 -5.26
CA ASP A 30 2.05 -3.32 -4.00
C ASP A 30 1.29 -2.00 -3.80
N GLY A 31 1.92 -0.87 -4.12
CA GLY A 31 1.27 0.44 -4.13
C GLY A 31 0.04 0.49 -5.03
N LYS A 32 0.12 -0.05 -6.26
CA LYS A 32 -1.05 -0.10 -7.17
C LYS A 32 -2.17 -1.01 -6.66
N MET A 33 -1.82 -2.12 -6.01
CA MET A 33 -2.80 -3.01 -5.38
C MET A 33 -3.48 -2.33 -4.20
N TRP A 34 -2.69 -1.60 -3.38
CA TRP A 34 -3.19 -0.79 -2.29
C TRP A 34 -4.12 0.32 -2.78
N ASP A 35 -3.72 1.07 -3.81
CA ASP A 35 -4.55 2.13 -4.41
C ASP A 35 -5.91 1.59 -4.83
N ARG A 36 -5.92 0.47 -5.57
CA ARG A 36 -7.16 -0.17 -6.00
C ARG A 36 -8.03 -0.57 -4.82
N GLN A 37 -7.46 -1.21 -3.80
CA GLN A 37 -8.22 -1.62 -2.62
C GLN A 37 -8.77 -0.41 -1.86
N LEU A 38 -7.97 0.66 -1.75
CA LEU A 38 -8.38 1.91 -1.12
C LEU A 38 -9.54 2.57 -1.88
N GLU A 39 -9.48 2.61 -3.21
CA GLU A 39 -10.55 3.11 -4.06
C GLU A 39 -11.84 2.29 -3.91
N GLU A 40 -11.73 0.96 -3.89
CA GLU A 40 -12.88 0.08 -3.65
C GLU A 40 -13.48 0.31 -2.26
N ASP A 41 -12.65 0.38 -1.21
CA ASP A 41 -13.07 0.65 0.16
C ASP A 41 -13.69 2.04 0.33
N ALA A 42 -13.19 3.05 -0.39
CA ALA A 42 -13.79 4.37 -0.47
C ALA A 42 -15.16 4.33 -1.17
N ALA A 43 -15.27 3.59 -2.29
CA ALA A 43 -16.51 3.48 -3.04
C ALA A 43 -17.63 2.80 -2.26
N VAL A 44 -17.29 1.83 -1.39
CA VAL A 44 -18.28 1.17 -0.50
C VAL A 44 -18.51 1.92 0.81
N GLY A 45 -17.94 3.12 0.98
CA GLY A 45 -18.16 4.00 2.12
C GLY A 45 -17.50 3.54 3.44
N LYS A 46 -16.54 2.59 3.39
CA LYS A 46 -15.83 2.14 4.60
C LYS A 46 -14.99 3.25 5.22
N LEU A 47 -14.54 4.20 4.40
CA LEU A 47 -13.73 5.33 4.84
C LEU A 47 -14.56 6.54 5.29
N ASP A 48 -15.88 6.52 5.10
CA ASP A 48 -16.76 7.68 5.37
C ASP A 48 -16.68 8.10 6.84
N LYS A 49 -16.70 7.12 7.75
CA LYS A 49 -16.58 7.39 9.20
C LYS A 49 -15.27 8.09 9.54
N LEU A 50 -14.17 7.69 8.90
CA LEU A 50 -12.87 8.33 9.10
C LEU A 50 -12.86 9.75 8.53
N ALA A 51 -13.48 9.95 7.37
CA ALA A 51 -13.65 11.27 6.77
C ALA A 51 -14.49 12.21 7.66
N GLU A 52 -15.60 11.73 8.22
CA GLU A 52 -16.42 12.48 9.16
C GLU A 52 -15.65 12.86 10.44
N GLN A 53 -14.86 11.94 10.98
CA GLN A 53 -14.00 12.21 12.14
C GLN A 53 -12.93 13.25 11.81
N ALA A 54 -12.29 13.17 10.65
CA ALA A 54 -11.32 14.16 10.20
C ALA A 54 -11.95 15.55 10.06
N LEU A 55 -13.15 15.63 9.47
CA LEU A 55 -13.91 16.88 9.36
C LEU A 55 -14.28 17.45 10.73
N GLN A 56 -14.64 16.59 11.69
CA GLN A 56 -14.91 17.02 13.06
C GLN A 56 -13.65 17.58 13.73
N HIS A 57 -12.51 16.90 13.61
CA HIS A 57 -11.23 17.38 14.17
C HIS A 57 -10.77 18.70 13.55
N LEU A 58 -11.00 18.90 12.25
CA LEU A 58 -10.74 20.17 11.59
C LEU A 58 -11.60 21.29 12.17
N LYS A 59 -12.90 21.05 12.36
CA LYS A 59 -13.82 22.01 13.00
C LYS A 59 -13.41 22.33 14.44
N GLU A 60 -12.91 21.33 15.16
CA GLU A 60 -12.41 21.46 16.54
C GLU A 60 -11.02 22.12 16.62
N ARG A 61 -10.41 22.52 15.50
CA ARG A 61 -9.02 23.04 15.44
C ARG A 61 -8.00 22.10 16.08
N ARG A 62 -8.27 20.80 16.01
CA ARG A 62 -7.38 19.74 16.49
C ARG A 62 -6.45 19.21 15.39
N CYS A 63 -6.51 19.78 14.19
CA CYS A 63 -5.53 19.53 13.14
C CYS A 63 -4.28 20.36 13.39
N THR A 64 -3.10 19.74 13.24
CA THR A 64 -1.80 20.40 13.17
C THR A 64 -1.45 20.64 11.71
N ASP A 65 -0.68 21.69 11.43
CA ASP A 65 -0.16 21.96 10.09
C ASP A 65 0.87 20.89 9.70
N LEU A 66 1.02 20.62 8.39
CA LEU A 66 1.87 19.56 7.83
C LEU A 66 3.36 19.92 7.87
#